data_AF-A0A2G9QHI9-F1
#
_entry.id   AF-A0A2G9QHI9-F1
#
_cell.length_a   1.000
_cell.length_b   1.000
_cell.length_c   1.000
_cell.angle_alpha   90.00
_cell.angle_beta   90.00
_cell.angle_gamma   90.00
#
_symmetry.space_group_name_H-M   'P 1'
#
loop_
_entity.id
_entity.type
_entity.pdbx_description
1 polymer ?
#
loop_
_entity_poly.entity_id
_entity_poly.type
_entity_poly.pdbx_seq_one_letter_code
_entity_poly.pdbx_strand_id
1 'polypeptide(L)'
;MTFTVYIKSGSSASSNGVFIIHHLHSFSIDFGIFRRIFQILYTDCIQQCSRPMYMDRMILLVVANIVNWFFAIFGLVFRPRDFASYLLGIFICNLLLYLAFYIIMKLRSAERIRPLPLFCIIATAGVWAAALYFFFQNLSSWEETPAQSREKNRECIIMHFFDDHDIWHFLSATAMFFSFLVLLTLDDDLDEVRRDKIPVF
;
A
#
# COMPACT_ATOMS: atom_id res chain seq x y z
N MET A 1 -1.62 -21.73 -25.29
CA MET A 1 -0.17 -21.91 -25.06
C MET A 1 -0.02 -22.32 -23.61
N THR A 2 -0.01 -23.62 -23.38
CA THR A 2 -0.20 -24.24 -22.05
C THR A 2 1.10 -24.94 -21.70
N PHE A 3 1.76 -24.53 -20.62
CA PHE A 3 2.99 -25.17 -20.16
C PHE A 3 2.64 -26.37 -19.28
N THR A 4 2.76 -27.57 -19.85
CA THR A 4 2.68 -28.85 -19.15
C THR A 4 4.04 -29.15 -18.52
N VAL A 5 4.15 -29.13 -17.19
CA VAL A 5 5.35 -29.60 -16.49
C VAL A 5 5.22 -31.10 -16.27
N TYR A 6 6.00 -31.89 -17.03
CA TYR A 6 6.17 -33.33 -16.81
C TYR A 6 7.15 -33.56 -15.65
N ILE A 7 6.67 -34.05 -14.51
CA ILE A 7 7.54 -34.66 -13.51
C ILE A 7 7.63 -36.16 -13.81
N LYS A 8 8.76 -36.56 -14.40
CA LYS A 8 9.12 -37.96 -14.64
C LYS A 8 9.63 -38.56 -13.33
N SER A 9 8.76 -39.27 -12.60
CA SER A 9 9.19 -40.21 -11.55
C SER A 9 9.23 -41.60 -12.16
N GLY A 10 10.43 -42.19 -12.27
CA GLY A 10 10.64 -43.52 -12.80
C GLY A 10 10.77 -44.55 -11.67
N SER A 11 10.14 -45.72 -11.89
CA SER A 11 10.30 -47.01 -11.19
C SER A 11 9.56 -47.13 -9.83
N SER A 12 8.75 -48.15 -9.52
CA SER A 12 8.49 -49.47 -10.10
C SER A 12 7.07 -49.96 -9.73
N ALA A 13 6.59 -50.95 -10.46
CA ALA A 13 5.24 -51.51 -10.52
C ALA A 13 4.61 -52.01 -9.19
N SER A 14 3.28 -51.92 -9.07
CA SER A 14 2.39 -53.10 -8.92
C SER A 14 0.90 -52.71 -8.78
N SER A 15 0.10 -53.18 -9.74
CA SER A 15 -1.24 -53.78 -9.62
C SER A 15 -2.31 -53.19 -8.68
N ASN A 16 -3.38 -52.70 -9.31
CA ASN A 16 -4.80 -52.93 -8.97
C ASN A 16 -5.29 -52.70 -7.54
N GLY A 17 -6.16 -51.69 -7.36
CA GLY A 17 -7.05 -51.64 -6.19
C GLY A 17 -7.67 -50.26 -5.98
N VAL A 18 -8.87 -50.07 -6.52
CA VAL A 18 -9.75 -48.95 -6.17
C VAL A 18 -10.04 -48.98 -4.67
N PHE A 19 -9.66 -47.94 -3.93
CA PHE A 19 -10.19 -47.69 -2.58
C PHE A 19 -10.40 -46.18 -2.32
N ILE A 20 -11.68 -45.79 -2.32
CA ILE A 20 -12.37 -44.96 -1.31
C ILE A 20 -11.93 -43.48 -1.21
N ILE A 21 -12.70 -42.56 -1.80
CA ILE A 21 -13.75 -41.74 -1.14
C ILE A 21 -13.20 -40.75 -0.11
N HIS A 22 -13.43 -39.46 -0.38
CA HIS A 22 -13.46 -38.29 0.51
C HIS A 22 -12.50 -38.25 1.71
N HIS A 23 -11.47 -37.39 1.64
CA HIS A 23 -10.99 -36.72 2.84
C HIS A 23 -10.96 -35.20 2.65
N LEU A 24 -11.70 -34.56 3.56
CA LEU A 24 -11.77 -33.14 3.81
C LEU A 24 -10.38 -32.51 3.91
N HIS A 25 -10.27 -31.31 3.34
CA HIS A 25 -9.73 -30.10 3.96
C HIS A 25 -9.00 -30.32 5.30
N SER A 26 -7.80 -30.88 5.27
CA SER A 26 -6.87 -30.80 6.39
C SER A 26 -5.80 -29.79 6.00
N PHE A 27 -5.97 -28.56 6.48
CA PHE A 27 -4.92 -27.55 6.43
C PHE A 27 -3.93 -27.92 7.54
N SER A 28 -3.05 -28.91 7.28
CA SER A 28 -1.91 -29.13 8.16
C SER A 28 -0.97 -27.95 7.95
N ILE A 29 -0.90 -27.07 8.95
CA ILE A 29 0.10 -26.00 8.98
C ILE A 29 1.46 -26.68 9.06
N ASP A 30 2.10 -26.86 7.91
CA ASP A 30 3.42 -27.48 7.82
C ASP A 30 4.44 -26.58 8.53
N PHE A 31 4.81 -26.96 9.75
CA PHE A 31 5.94 -26.36 10.48
C PHE A 31 7.25 -26.43 9.67
N GLY A 32 7.31 -27.29 8.65
CA GLY A 32 8.38 -27.32 7.65
C GLY A 32 8.51 -26.01 6.86
N ILE A 33 7.41 -25.31 6.56
CA ILE A 33 7.43 -24.01 5.86
C ILE A 33 8.01 -22.94 6.78
N PHE A 34 7.57 -22.88 8.05
CA PHE A 34 8.12 -21.95 9.03
C PHE A 34 9.59 -22.21 9.31
N ARG A 35 10.00 -23.48 9.41
CA ARG A 35 11.41 -23.86 9.58
C ARG A 35 12.25 -23.47 8.36
N ARG A 36 11.68 -23.52 7.16
CA ARG A 36 12.34 -23.12 5.91
C ARG A 36 12.44 -21.60 5.78
N ILE A 37 11.39 -20.85 6.15
CA ILE A 37 11.41 -19.38 6.23
C ILE A 37 12.43 -18.93 7.27
N PHE A 38 12.45 -19.58 8.44
CA PHE A 38 13.42 -19.29 9.50
C PHE A 38 14.84 -19.65 9.08
N GLN A 39 15.05 -20.79 8.39
CA GLN A 39 16.37 -21.13 7.84
C GLN A 39 16.80 -20.13 6.77
N ILE A 40 15.94 -19.70 5.85
CA ILE A 40 16.27 -18.68 4.84
C ILE A 40 16.65 -17.37 5.53
N LEU A 41 15.84 -16.89 6.48
CA LEU A 41 16.16 -15.71 7.30
C LEU A 41 17.48 -15.85 8.06
N TYR A 42 17.73 -17.01 8.67
CA TYR A 42 18.94 -17.27 9.44
C TYR A 42 20.18 -17.35 8.53
N THR A 43 20.05 -17.99 7.37
CA THR A 43 21.15 -18.15 6.39
C THR A 43 21.48 -16.81 5.73
N ASP A 44 20.47 -16.01 5.38
CA ASP A 44 20.63 -14.69 4.77
C ASP A 44 21.12 -13.63 5.77
N CYS A 45 20.76 -13.75 7.05
CA CYS A 45 21.12 -12.77 8.09
C CYS A 45 22.46 -13.08 8.78
N ILE A 46 22.84 -14.35 8.92
CA ILE A 46 24.06 -14.77 9.65
C ILE A 46 25.16 -15.26 8.71
N GLN A 47 24.83 -16.01 7.65
CA GLN A 47 25.86 -16.63 6.79
C GLN A 47 26.31 -15.68 5.68
N GLN A 48 25.42 -14.81 5.20
CA GLN A 48 25.76 -13.71 4.33
C GLN A 48 26.15 -12.49 5.19
N CYS A 49 27.45 -12.32 5.49
CA CYS A 49 28.01 -11.02 5.91
C CYS A 49 27.98 -9.99 4.75
N SER A 50 26.86 -9.92 4.04
CA SER A 50 26.58 -8.99 2.97
C SER A 50 25.54 -8.05 3.51
N ARG A 51 25.95 -6.83 3.84
CA ARG A 51 25.02 -5.71 3.97
C ARG A 51 24.04 -5.78 2.78
N PRO A 52 22.73 -5.81 3.00
CA PRO A 52 21.77 -5.66 1.91
C PRO A 52 22.22 -4.51 1.03
N MET A 53 22.35 -4.72 -0.29
CA MET A 53 22.84 -3.69 -1.23
C MET A 53 22.06 -2.37 -1.11
N TYR A 54 20.82 -2.42 -0.58
CA TYR A 54 19.94 -1.28 -0.37
C TYR A 54 19.24 -1.33 1.00
N MET A 55 19.99 -1.11 2.08
CA MET A 55 19.45 -1.07 3.45
C MET A 55 18.29 -0.07 3.62
N ASP A 56 18.41 1.11 3.00
CA ASP A 56 17.40 2.16 3.07
C ASP A 56 16.05 1.70 2.50
N ARG A 57 16.07 1.04 1.34
CA ARG A 57 14.87 0.46 0.69
C ARG A 57 14.21 -0.59 1.59
N MET A 58 15.00 -1.48 2.18
CA MET A 58 14.48 -2.53 3.05
C MET A 58 13.81 -1.94 4.30
N ILE A 59 14.43 -0.96 4.95
CA ILE A 59 13.88 -0.32 6.15
C ILE A 59 12.55 0.36 5.82
N LEU A 60 12.49 1.14 4.74
CA LEU A 60 11.25 1.84 4.36
C LEU A 60 10.12 0.86 4.01
N LEU A 61 10.43 -0.23 3.31
CA LEU A 61 9.45 -1.28 3.01
C LEU A 61 8.95 -1.99 4.26
N VAL A 62 9.84 -2.28 5.22
CA VAL A 62 9.46 -2.89 6.50
C VAL A 62 8.54 -1.94 7.27
N VAL A 63 8.86 -0.65 7.35
CA VAL A 63 8.01 0.36 7.99
C VAL A 63 6.63 0.43 7.32
N ALA A 64 6.57 0.51 5.98
CA ALA A 64 5.31 0.55 5.26
C ALA A 64 4.46 -0.71 5.49
N ASN A 65 5.10 -1.89 5.55
CA ASN A 65 4.41 -3.14 5.88
C ASN A 65 3.88 -3.13 7.32
N ILE A 66 4.68 -2.69 8.30
CA ILE A 66 4.24 -2.58 9.70
C ILE A 66 3.00 -1.70 9.81
N VAL A 67 2.99 -0.55 9.12
CA VAL A 67 1.82 0.35 9.11
C VAL A 67 0.59 -0.33 8.50
N ASN A 68 0.76 -1.08 7.41
CA ASN A 68 -0.33 -1.85 6.81
C ASN A 68 -0.87 -2.96 7.73
N TRP A 69 0.02 -3.72 8.38
CA TRP A 69 -0.36 -4.74 9.36
C TRP A 69 -1.07 -4.11 10.56
N PHE A 70 -0.63 -2.93 11.01
CA PHE A 70 -1.30 -2.18 12.06
C PHE A 70 -2.75 -1.85 11.69
N PHE A 71 -3.00 -1.30 10.49
CA PHE A 71 -4.35 -1.05 10.02
C PHE A 71 -5.18 -2.34 9.86
N ALA A 72 -4.58 -3.44 9.39
CA ALA A 72 -5.29 -4.71 9.27
C ALA A 72 -5.76 -5.24 10.64
N ILE A 73 -4.87 -5.22 11.65
CA ILE A 73 -5.18 -5.67 13.01
C ILE A 73 -6.18 -4.71 13.68
N PHE A 74 -5.99 -3.40 13.53
CA PHE A 74 -6.90 -2.40 14.08
C PHE A 74 -8.33 -2.58 13.54
N GLY A 75 -8.48 -2.80 12.23
CA GLY A 75 -9.78 -3.06 11.62
C GLY A 75 -10.44 -4.34 12.13
N LEU A 76 -9.66 -5.39 12.38
CA LEU A 76 -10.15 -6.66 12.92
C LEU A 76 -10.64 -6.52 14.37
N VAL A 77 -9.91 -5.78 15.21
CA VAL A 77 -10.19 -5.63 16.64
C VAL A 77 -11.32 -4.63 16.89
N PHE A 78 -11.23 -3.44 16.32
CA PHE A 78 -12.16 -2.34 16.63
C PHE A 78 -13.46 -2.40 15.83
N ARG A 79 -13.51 -3.17 14.73
CA ARG A 79 -14.65 -3.30 13.80
C ARG A 79 -15.34 -1.95 13.57
N PRO A 80 -14.72 -1.04 12.81
CA PRO A 80 -15.26 0.30 12.59
C PRO A 80 -16.67 0.21 12.01
N ARG A 81 -17.59 1.00 12.57
CA ARG A 81 -18.99 1.01 12.15
C ARG A 81 -19.15 1.58 10.73
N ASP A 82 -18.31 2.55 10.38
CA ASP A 82 -18.19 3.08 9.02
C ASP A 82 -17.07 2.36 8.25
N PHE A 83 -17.44 1.26 7.59
CA PHE A 83 -16.50 0.46 6.81
C PHE A 83 -15.93 1.22 5.60
N ALA A 84 -16.73 2.07 4.94
CA ALA A 84 -16.33 2.75 3.72
C ALA A 84 -15.27 3.81 4.00
N SER A 85 -15.50 4.68 4.99
CA SER A 85 -14.53 5.69 5.42
C SER A 85 -13.24 5.04 5.95
N TYR A 86 -13.35 3.89 6.61
CA TYR A 86 -12.20 3.12 7.06
C TYR A 86 -11.34 2.58 5.90
N LEU A 87 -11.98 1.93 4.93
CA LEU A 87 -11.30 1.39 3.74
C LEU A 87 -10.64 2.53 2.93
N LEU A 88 -11.36 3.64 2.75
CA LEU A 88 -10.83 4.83 2.10
C LEU A 88 -9.60 5.37 2.83
N GLY A 89 -9.62 5.41 4.17
CA GLY A 89 -8.47 5.78 4.98
C GLY A 89 -7.25 4.88 4.72
N ILE A 90 -7.45 3.56 4.62
CA ILE A 90 -6.37 2.62 4.27
C ILE A 90 -5.77 2.93 2.91
N PHE A 91 -6.60 3.24 1.90
CA PHE A 91 -6.12 3.59 0.57
C PHE A 91 -5.35 4.92 0.56
N ILE A 92 -5.86 5.95 1.25
CA ILE A 92 -5.16 7.23 1.39
C ILE A 92 -3.82 7.03 2.10
N CYS A 93 -3.78 6.30 3.21
CA CYS A 93 -2.54 6.01 3.92
C CYS A 93 -1.53 5.25 3.05
N ASN A 94 -1.97 4.25 2.28
CA ASN A 94 -1.09 3.53 1.37
C ASN A 94 -0.55 4.42 0.25
N LEU A 95 -1.40 5.27 -0.33
CA LEU A 95 -0.99 6.22 -1.35
C LEU A 95 0.06 7.20 -0.81
N LEU A 96 -0.15 7.74 0.40
CA LEU A 96 0.81 8.65 1.04
C LEU A 96 2.11 7.96 1.43
N LEU A 97 2.06 6.72 1.94
CA LEU A 97 3.25 5.92 2.23
C LEU A 97 4.05 5.64 0.95
N TYR A 98 3.37 5.31 -0.14
CA TYR A 98 4.00 5.08 -1.44
C TYR A 98 4.67 6.36 -1.96
N LEU A 99 3.95 7.49 -1.94
CA LEU A 99 4.50 8.77 -2.37
C LEU A 99 5.71 9.19 -1.51
N ALA A 100 5.60 9.04 -0.20
CA ALA A 100 6.70 9.33 0.73
C ALA A 100 7.89 8.41 0.49
N PHE A 101 7.67 7.11 0.24
CA PHE A 101 8.73 6.16 -0.11
C PHE A 101 9.54 6.63 -1.32
N TYR A 102 8.86 7.02 -2.41
CA TYR A 102 9.52 7.50 -3.63
C TYR A 102 10.29 8.81 -3.40
N ILE A 103 9.67 9.79 -2.72
CA ILE A 103 10.33 11.07 -2.43
C ILE A 103 11.55 10.87 -1.52
N ILE A 104 11.43 10.05 -0.47
CA ILE A 104 12.54 9.76 0.46
C ILE A 104 13.66 9.06 -0.29
N MET A 105 13.37 8.05 -1.11
CA MET A 105 14.40 7.37 -1.90
C MET A 105 15.12 8.33 -2.84
N LYS A 106 14.40 9.22 -3.53
CA LYS A 106 14.99 10.26 -4.39
C LYS A 106 15.93 11.19 -3.60
N LEU A 107 15.50 11.64 -2.42
CA LEU A 107 16.30 12.49 -1.53
C LEU A 107 17.54 11.77 -0.97
N ARG A 108 17.41 10.48 -0.61
CA ARG A 108 18.51 9.66 -0.08
C ARG A 108 19.58 9.36 -1.11
N SER A 109 19.18 9.17 -2.37
CA SER A 109 20.09 9.01 -3.50
C SER A 109 20.80 10.30 -3.92
N ALA A 110 20.44 11.44 -3.29
CA ALA A 110 20.97 12.77 -3.61
C ALA A 110 20.84 13.14 -5.10
N GLU A 111 19.74 12.70 -5.72
CA GLU A 111 19.43 12.97 -7.12
C GLU A 111 18.89 14.40 -7.31
N ARG A 112 19.06 14.95 -8.52
CA ARG A 112 18.73 16.35 -8.77
C ARG A 112 17.25 16.51 -9.06
N ILE A 113 16.51 17.03 -8.09
CA ILE A 113 15.09 17.33 -8.28
C ILE A 113 14.93 18.58 -9.17
N ARG A 114 14.23 18.43 -10.29
CA ARG A 114 13.86 19.55 -11.19
C ARG A 114 12.87 20.49 -10.48
N PRO A 115 12.81 21.79 -10.85
CA PRO A 115 11.92 22.74 -10.17
C PRO A 115 10.43 22.40 -10.29
N LEU A 116 10.01 21.77 -11.41
CA LEU A 116 8.64 21.33 -11.62
C LEU A 116 8.20 20.26 -10.59
N PRO A 117 8.86 19.09 -10.49
CA PRO A 117 8.50 18.09 -9.48
C PRO A 117 8.67 18.63 -8.05
N LEU A 118 9.63 19.52 -7.78
CA LEU A 118 9.76 20.17 -6.47
C LEU A 118 8.51 21.00 -6.11
N PHE A 119 8.03 21.83 -7.04
CA PHE A 119 6.80 22.58 -6.86
C PHE A 119 5.60 21.64 -6.66
N CYS A 120 5.50 20.58 -7.47
CA CYS A 120 4.44 19.59 -7.34
C CYS A 120 4.50 18.85 -5.99
N ILE A 121 5.67 18.53 -5.45
CA ILE A 121 5.82 17.89 -4.13
C ILE A 121 5.28 18.81 -3.03
N ILE A 122 5.66 20.09 -3.04
CA ILE A 122 5.21 21.06 -2.04
C ILE A 122 3.70 21.27 -2.14
N ALA A 123 3.18 21.43 -3.36
CA ALA A 123 1.75 21.54 -3.61
C ALA A 123 0.99 20.29 -3.14
N THR A 124 1.49 19.09 -3.47
CA THR A 124 0.91 17.82 -3.05
C THR A 124 0.82 17.72 -1.53
N ALA A 125 1.91 18.05 -0.82
CA ALA A 125 1.94 18.02 0.64
C ALA A 125 0.93 19.01 1.26
N GLY A 126 0.86 20.23 0.74
CA GLY A 126 -0.08 21.25 1.23
C GLY A 126 -1.55 20.87 0.99
N VAL A 127 -1.88 20.41 -0.22
CA VAL A 127 -3.26 20.05 -0.57
C VAL A 127 -3.69 18.76 0.15
N TRP A 128 -2.80 17.77 0.33
CA TRP A 128 -3.11 16.60 1.17
C TRP A 128 -3.36 16.97 2.62
N ALA A 129 -2.56 17.87 3.20
CA ALA A 129 -2.78 18.33 4.58
C ALA A 129 -4.16 18.98 4.74
N ALA A 130 -4.54 19.84 3.79
CA ALA A 130 -5.87 20.45 3.76
C ALA A 130 -6.98 19.39 3.57
N ALA A 131 -6.82 18.45 2.64
CA ALA A 131 -7.79 17.37 2.43
C ALA A 131 -7.96 16.51 3.70
N LEU A 132 -6.87 16.08 4.33
CA LEU A 132 -6.93 15.29 5.56
C LEU A 132 -7.59 16.05 6.71
N TYR A 133 -7.37 17.37 6.80
CA TYR A 133 -8.06 18.20 7.79
C TYR A 133 -9.59 18.11 7.65
N PHE A 134 -10.13 18.25 6.44
CA PHE A 134 -11.58 18.11 6.22
C PHE A 134 -12.06 16.66 6.31
N PHE A 135 -11.23 15.67 5.96
CA PHE A 135 -11.55 14.25 6.11
C PHE A 135 -11.87 13.87 7.56
N PHE A 136 -11.07 14.34 8.52
CA PHE A 136 -11.27 14.03 9.94
C PHE A 136 -12.46 14.75 10.58
N GLN A 137 -13.06 15.74 9.91
CA GLN A 137 -14.23 16.49 10.41
C GLN A 137 -15.54 15.67 10.37
N ASN A 138 -15.53 14.44 9.82
CA ASN A 138 -16.60 13.43 9.94
C ASN A 138 -18.05 13.95 9.75
N LEU A 139 -18.40 14.40 8.54
CA LEU A 139 -19.80 14.77 8.24
C LEU A 139 -20.62 13.63 7.60
N SER A 140 -19.99 12.64 6.99
CA SER A 140 -20.70 11.57 6.28
C SER A 140 -20.63 10.24 7.03
N SER A 141 -21.69 9.90 7.78
CA SER A 141 -21.87 8.55 8.34
C SER A 141 -22.70 7.70 7.39
N TRP A 142 -22.12 6.64 6.82
CA TRP A 142 -22.83 5.69 5.94
C TRP A 142 -23.84 4.79 6.67
N GLU A 143 -23.89 4.87 8.00
CA GLU A 143 -24.76 4.07 8.87
C GLU A 143 -26.13 4.74 9.08
N GLU A 144 -26.25 6.05 8.89
CA GLU A 144 -27.48 6.78 9.21
C GLU A 144 -28.47 6.83 8.06
N THR A 145 -29.76 6.87 8.43
CA THR A 145 -30.82 7.04 7.44
C THR A 145 -30.68 8.41 6.74
N PRO A 146 -31.16 8.55 5.49
CA PRO A 146 -31.12 9.83 4.79
C PRO A 146 -31.81 10.98 5.54
N ALA A 147 -32.75 10.68 6.44
CA ALA A 147 -33.40 11.68 7.30
C ALA A 147 -32.49 12.12 8.46
N GLN A 148 -31.82 11.18 9.15
CA GLN A 148 -30.90 11.48 10.26
C GLN A 148 -29.64 12.18 9.78
N SER A 149 -29.12 11.80 8.60
CA SER A 149 -27.98 12.48 7.99
C SER A 149 -28.28 13.96 7.69
N ARG A 150 -29.51 14.30 7.28
CA ARG A 150 -29.91 15.70 7.00
C ARG A 150 -29.93 16.59 8.24
N GLU A 151 -30.12 16.01 9.42
CA GLU A 151 -30.12 16.74 10.70
C GLU A 151 -28.70 17.17 11.12
N LYS A 152 -27.66 16.54 10.55
CA LYS A 152 -26.25 16.85 10.80
C LYS A 152 -25.66 17.85 9.81
N ASN A 153 -26.43 18.30 8.82
CA ASN A 153 -25.96 19.29 7.86
C ASN A 153 -25.66 20.62 8.58
N ARG A 154 -24.39 21.01 8.56
CA ARG A 154 -23.96 22.34 9.03
C ARG A 154 -24.28 23.38 7.96
N GLU A 155 -24.27 24.66 8.34
CA GLU A 155 -24.40 25.74 7.37
C GLU A 155 -23.25 25.70 6.36
N CYS A 156 -23.57 25.81 5.07
CA CYS A 156 -22.59 25.75 3.98
C CYS A 156 -21.61 26.93 4.07
N ILE A 157 -20.31 26.67 3.92
CA ILE A 157 -19.23 27.64 4.19
C ILE A 157 -18.91 28.49 2.96
N ILE A 158 -18.79 27.87 1.78
CA ILE A 158 -18.44 28.57 0.54
C ILE A 158 -19.71 28.87 -0.26
N MET A 159 -19.96 30.17 -0.49
CA MET A 159 -21.07 30.69 -1.30
C MET A 159 -22.47 30.15 -0.89
N HIS A 160 -22.63 29.69 0.35
CA HIS A 160 -23.82 28.99 0.84
C HIS A 160 -24.21 27.74 0.01
N PHE A 161 -23.26 27.15 -0.71
CA PHE A 161 -23.50 26.01 -1.59
C PHE A 161 -22.65 24.79 -1.23
N PHE A 162 -21.36 24.96 -0.95
CA PHE A 162 -20.47 23.84 -0.63
C PHE A 162 -20.33 23.64 0.88
N ASP A 163 -20.46 22.39 1.31
CA ASP A 163 -20.16 21.96 2.66
C ASP A 163 -18.69 21.51 2.81
N ASP A 164 -18.32 21.13 4.02
CA ASP A 164 -16.98 20.62 4.34
C ASP A 164 -16.62 19.34 3.56
N HIS A 165 -17.62 18.51 3.21
CA HIS A 165 -17.44 17.24 2.50
C HIS A 165 -17.16 17.47 1.01
N ASP A 166 -17.84 18.42 0.39
CA ASP A 166 -17.58 18.85 -0.98
C ASP A 166 -16.17 19.44 -1.11
N ILE A 167 -15.77 20.26 -0.14
CA ILE A 167 -14.42 20.82 -0.07
C ILE A 167 -13.39 19.69 0.06
N TRP A 168 -13.65 18.70 0.91
CA TRP A 168 -12.80 17.51 1.02
C TRP A 168 -12.66 16.77 -0.31
N HIS A 169 -13.76 16.54 -1.03
CA HIS A 169 -13.75 15.88 -2.33
C HIS A 169 -12.93 16.66 -3.36
N PHE A 170 -13.10 17.97 -3.43
CA PHE A 170 -12.35 18.81 -4.36
C PHE A 170 -10.84 18.83 -4.05
N LEU A 171 -10.49 18.97 -2.77
CA LEU A 171 -9.10 18.99 -2.31
C LEU A 171 -8.41 17.63 -2.51
N SER A 172 -9.09 16.52 -2.17
CA SER A 172 -8.54 15.17 -2.34
C SER A 172 -8.34 14.81 -3.82
N ALA A 173 -9.27 15.16 -4.72
CA ALA A 173 -9.09 15.00 -6.17
C ALA A 173 -7.87 15.78 -6.68
N THR A 174 -7.72 17.03 -6.24
CA THR A 174 -6.57 17.89 -6.57
C THR A 174 -5.27 17.31 -6.02
N ALA A 175 -5.27 16.80 -4.79
CA ALA A 175 -4.10 16.18 -4.16
C ALA A 175 -3.65 14.92 -4.90
N MET A 176 -4.59 14.06 -5.30
CA MET A 176 -4.31 12.88 -6.11
C MET A 176 -3.72 13.27 -7.47
N PHE A 177 -4.27 14.29 -8.14
CA PHE A 177 -3.74 14.79 -9.40
C PHE A 177 -2.27 15.22 -9.28
N PHE A 178 -1.94 16.05 -8.29
CA PHE A 178 -0.55 16.44 -8.07
C PHE A 178 0.34 15.26 -7.66
N SER A 179 -0.19 14.30 -6.88
CA SER A 179 0.55 13.07 -6.53
C SER A 179 0.95 12.27 -7.79
N PHE A 180 0.04 12.13 -8.76
CA PHE A 180 0.35 11.50 -10.04
C PHE A 180 1.36 12.31 -10.85
N LEU A 181 1.24 13.64 -10.88
CA LEU A 181 2.23 14.49 -11.54
C LEU A 181 3.63 14.34 -10.92
N VAL A 182 3.73 14.25 -9.59
CA VAL A 182 5.00 13.96 -8.91
C VAL A 182 5.54 12.64 -9.41
N LEU A 183 4.76 11.54 -9.34
CA LEU A 183 5.26 10.23 -9.77
C LEU A 183 5.69 10.16 -11.24
N LEU A 184 5.02 10.92 -12.11
CA LEU A 184 5.37 10.97 -13.54
C LEU A 184 6.62 11.80 -13.83
N THR A 185 6.82 12.90 -13.10
CA THR A 185 7.89 13.89 -13.40
C THR A 185 9.10 13.80 -12.48
N LEU A 186 9.03 13.00 -11.41
CA LEU A 186 10.09 12.89 -10.41
C LEU A 186 11.38 12.31 -10.99
N ASP A 187 11.26 11.39 -11.96
CA ASP A 187 12.37 10.66 -12.56
C ASP A 187 12.74 11.13 -13.98
N ASP A 188 12.19 12.27 -14.44
CA ASP A 188 12.52 12.88 -15.75
C ASP A 188 14.01 13.24 -15.90
N ASP A 189 14.78 13.29 -14.80
CA ASP A 189 16.23 13.50 -14.82
C ASP A 189 17.03 12.21 -15.10
N LEU A 190 16.38 11.05 -15.04
CA LEU A 190 16.99 9.72 -15.21
C LEU A 190 16.70 9.08 -16.56
N ASP A 191 16.11 9.80 -17.52
CA ASP A 191 15.72 9.25 -18.84
C ASP A 191 16.87 8.59 -19.61
N GLU A 192 18.10 9.08 -19.43
CA GLU A 192 19.31 8.54 -20.07
C GLU A 192 20.04 7.49 -19.22
N VAL A 193 19.61 7.28 -17.97
CA VAL A 193 20.25 6.36 -17.02
C VAL A 193 19.71 4.94 -17.20
N ARG A 194 20.62 3.97 -17.28
CA ARG A 194 20.25 2.55 -17.37
C ARG A 194 19.52 2.12 -16.09
N ARG A 195 18.41 1.39 -16.23
CA ARG A 195 17.50 1.01 -15.14
C ARG A 195 18.15 0.20 -14.01
N ASP A 196 19.19 -0.56 -14.30
CA ASP A 196 19.99 -1.34 -13.33
C ASP A 196 20.81 -0.46 -12.36
N LYS A 197 20.98 0.83 -12.68
CA LYS A 197 21.69 1.80 -11.85
C LYS A 197 20.77 2.70 -11.04
N ILE A 198 19.45 2.60 -11.24
CA ILE A 198 18.49 3.43 -10.52
C ILE A 198 18.25 2.77 -9.15
N PRO A 199 18.66 3.39 -8.04
CA PRO A 199 18.62 2.78 -6.70
C PRO A 199 17.20 2.49 -6.19
N VAL A 200 16.18 3.07 -6.83
CA VAL A 200 14.77 2.86 -6.50
C VAL A 200 14.24 1.51 -7.03
N PHE A 201 14.77 1.02 -8.17
CA PHE A 201 14.24 -0.18 -8.86
C PHE A 201 14.88 -1.47 -8.38
#